data_AF-A0A8B8D5F1-F1
#
_entry.id   AF-A0A8B8D5F1-F1
#
_cell.length_a   1.000
_cell.length_b   1.000
_cell.length_c   1.000
_cell.angle_alpha   90.00
_cell.angle_beta   90.00
_cell.angle_gamma   90.00
#
_symmetry.space_group_name_H-M   'P 1'
#
loop_
_entity.id
_entity.type
_entity.pdbx_description
1 polymer ?
#
loop_
_entity_poly.entity_id
_entity_poly.type
_entity_poly.pdbx_seq_one_letter_code
_entity_poly.pdbx_strand_id
1 'polypeptide(L)'
;MPKHIPKVCKEFTEYTSMHGVGRFGSSQFLIQKILWLLLFCSCIGYCLYQTHSLYEQFKSEPTNTLMKQKYGELEFPKISFCNLNPMKFSKVLENERLFKIINETAEVMKVEILDFGLFIEKYLQRYQQSSALGKYS
;
A
#
# COMPACT_ATOMS: atom_id res chain seq x y z
N MET A 1 -19.27 32.95 -47.50
CA MET A 1 -18.93 31.81 -46.61
C MET A 1 -18.64 30.59 -47.49
N PRO A 2 -17.45 29.99 -47.44
CA PRO A 2 -16.98 29.12 -48.52
C PRO A 2 -17.75 27.79 -48.54
N LYS A 3 -18.31 27.45 -49.72
CA LYS A 3 -19.16 26.27 -49.98
C LYS A 3 -18.40 24.93 -49.97
N HIS A 4 -17.13 24.91 -49.54
CA HIS A 4 -16.20 23.78 -49.71
C HIS A 4 -16.14 22.84 -48.48
N ILE A 5 -16.39 23.37 -47.29
CA ILE A 5 -16.38 22.65 -46.01
C ILE A 5 -17.33 21.44 -46.00
N PRO A 6 -18.60 21.53 -46.44
CA PRO A 6 -19.52 20.40 -46.36
C PRO A 6 -19.11 19.22 -47.26
N LYS A 7 -18.41 19.48 -48.37
CA LYS A 7 -17.95 18.43 -49.29
C LYS A 7 -16.78 17.64 -48.70
N VAL A 8 -15.81 18.36 -48.12
CA VAL A 8 -14.64 17.77 -47.45
C VAL A 8 -15.06 16.96 -46.22
N CYS A 9 -15.99 17.48 -45.40
CA CYS A 9 -16.52 16.73 -44.27
C CYS A 9 -17.23 15.46 -44.70
N LYS A 10 -18.01 15.50 -45.80
CA LYS A 10 -18.71 14.32 -46.32
C LYS A 10 -17.73 13.25 -46.80
N GLU A 11 -16.73 13.63 -47.59
CA GLU A 11 -15.66 12.72 -48.02
C GLU A 11 -14.93 12.12 -46.81
N PHE A 12 -14.57 12.94 -45.83
CA PHE A 12 -13.93 12.46 -44.60
C PHE A 12 -14.81 11.49 -43.81
N THR A 13 -16.13 11.73 -43.74
CA THR A 13 -17.07 10.83 -43.06
C THR A 13 -17.24 9.48 -43.73
N GLU A 14 -16.97 9.39 -45.05
CA GLU A 14 -17.07 8.15 -45.83
C GLU A 14 -15.79 7.31 -45.76
N TYR A 15 -14.62 7.95 -45.64
CA TYR A 15 -13.32 7.26 -45.55
C TYR A 15 -12.84 6.97 -44.13
N THR A 16 -13.43 7.60 -43.11
CA THR A 16 -12.99 7.37 -41.73
C THR A 16 -13.45 6.01 -41.20
N SER A 17 -12.57 5.29 -40.51
CA SER A 17 -12.91 4.06 -39.78
C SER A 17 -13.80 4.32 -38.56
N MET A 18 -14.06 5.60 -38.22
CA MET A 18 -14.86 6.01 -37.09
C MET A 18 -16.35 5.78 -37.37
N HIS A 19 -16.87 4.62 -36.95
CA HIS A 19 -18.19 4.10 -37.31
C HIS A 19 -19.39 5.05 -37.04
N GLY A 20 -19.27 6.00 -36.10
CA GLY A 20 -20.33 6.97 -35.79
C GLY A 20 -20.42 8.15 -36.76
N VAL A 21 -19.31 8.52 -37.42
CA VAL A 21 -19.24 9.74 -38.24
C VAL A 21 -19.89 9.55 -39.61
N GLY A 22 -19.80 8.36 -40.20
CA GLY A 22 -20.52 8.03 -41.44
C GLY A 22 -22.04 8.10 -41.31
N ARG A 23 -22.59 7.86 -40.10
CA ARG A 23 -24.04 7.93 -39.83
C ARG A 23 -24.56 9.37 -39.75
N PHE A 24 -23.72 10.31 -39.34
CA PHE A 24 -24.02 11.75 -39.39
C PHE A 24 -24.14 12.26 -40.82
N GLY A 25 -23.28 11.79 -41.73
CA GLY A 25 -23.29 12.14 -43.16
C GLY A 25 -24.48 11.57 -43.94
N SER A 26 -24.98 10.38 -43.56
CA SER A 26 -26.07 9.69 -44.26
C SER A 26 -27.49 10.04 -43.79
N SER A 27 -27.66 10.73 -42.65
CA SER A 27 -28.99 11.02 -42.09
C SER A 27 -29.72 12.12 -42.87
N GLN A 28 -30.97 11.88 -43.23
CA GLN A 28 -31.79 12.84 -43.97
C GLN A 28 -32.49 13.87 -43.06
N PHE A 29 -32.80 13.49 -41.82
CA PHE A 29 -33.49 14.35 -40.85
C PHE A 29 -32.52 15.06 -39.90
N LEU A 30 -32.77 16.35 -39.63
CA LEU A 30 -31.93 17.18 -38.75
C LEU A 30 -31.86 16.63 -37.31
N ILE A 31 -32.96 16.08 -36.79
CA ILE A 31 -33.03 15.51 -35.44
C ILE A 31 -32.05 14.35 -35.29
N GLN A 32 -31.96 13.46 -36.29
CA GLN A 32 -31.05 12.33 -36.26
C GLN A 32 -29.59 12.81 -36.30
N LYS A 33 -29.27 13.87 -37.06
CA LYS A 33 -27.92 14.46 -37.08
C LYS A 33 -27.52 14.99 -35.71
N ILE A 34 -28.44 15.67 -35.01
CA ILE A 34 -28.19 16.18 -33.66
C ILE A 34 -27.96 15.02 -32.68
N LEU A 35 -28.76 13.95 -32.75
CA LEU A 35 -28.58 12.76 -31.92
C LEU A 35 -27.21 12.09 -32.15
N TRP A 36 -26.82 11.91 -33.41
CA TRP A 36 -25.49 11.35 -33.74
C TRP A 36 -24.35 12.24 -33.26
N LEU A 37 -24.50 13.56 -33.36
CA LEU A 37 -23.52 14.52 -32.84
C LEU A 37 -23.40 14.43 -31.31
N LEU A 38 -24.52 14.37 -30.60
CA LEU A 38 -24.52 14.25 -29.14
C LEU A 38 -23.84 12.94 -28.70
N LEU A 39 -24.20 11.82 -29.31
CA LEU A 39 -23.56 10.52 -29.02
C LEU A 39 -22.06 10.55 -29.29
N PHE A 40 -21.63 11.17 -30.39
CA PHE A 40 -20.23 11.32 -30.73
C PHE A 40 -19.48 12.17 -29.69
N CYS A 41 -20.03 13.32 -29.31
CA CYS A 41 -19.47 14.18 -28.27
C CYS A 41 -19.41 13.46 -26.90
N SER A 42 -20.44 12.72 -26.52
CA SER A 42 -20.45 11.92 -25.29
C SER A 42 -19.38 10.84 -25.30
N CYS A 43 -19.18 10.15 -26.43
CA CYS A 43 -18.14 9.14 -26.58
C CYS A 43 -16.74 9.75 -26.41
N ILE A 44 -16.47 10.89 -27.09
CA ILE A 44 -15.20 11.61 -26.93
C ILE A 44 -14.98 12.04 -25.48
N GLY A 45 -16.00 12.63 -24.84
CA GLY A 45 -15.92 13.06 -23.45
C GLY A 45 -15.58 11.90 -22.50
N TYR A 46 -16.23 10.75 -22.71
CA TYR A 46 -15.96 9.55 -21.93
C TYR A 46 -14.56 8.99 -22.18
N CYS A 47 -14.10 8.94 -23.43
CA CYS A 47 -12.74 8.52 -23.77
C CYS A 47 -11.67 9.41 -23.12
N LEU A 48 -11.88 10.72 -23.11
CA LEU A 48 -10.96 11.66 -22.44
C LEU A 48 -10.95 11.45 -20.93
N TYR A 49 -12.12 11.28 -20.31
CA TYR A 49 -12.22 10.97 -18.89
C TYR A 49 -11.50 9.65 -18.53
N GLN A 50 -11.75 8.59 -19.30
CA GLN A 50 -11.12 7.30 -19.10
C GLN A 50 -9.60 7.37 -19.25
N THR A 51 -9.13 8.10 -20.26
CA THR A 51 -7.69 8.31 -20.51
C THR A 51 -7.04 9.08 -19.37
N HIS A 52 -7.69 10.14 -18.87
CA HIS A 52 -7.20 10.89 -17.71
C HIS A 52 -7.14 10.03 -16.44
N SER A 53 -8.17 9.22 -16.18
CA SER A 53 -8.18 8.29 -15.05
C SER A 53 -7.05 7.26 -15.14
N LEU A 54 -6.81 6.71 -16.34
CA LEU A 54 -5.72 5.77 -16.56
C LEU A 54 -4.35 6.43 -16.41
N TYR A 55 -4.22 7.68 -16.85
CA TYR A 55 -2.99 8.46 -16.70
C TYR A 55 -2.67 8.73 -15.23
N GLU A 56 -3.66 9.15 -14.43
CA GLU A 56 -3.49 9.32 -12.98
C GLU A 56 -3.11 8.02 -12.29
N GLN A 57 -3.75 6.90 -12.66
CA GLN A 57 -3.37 5.57 -12.16
C GLN A 57 -1.94 5.21 -12.54
N PHE A 58 -1.50 5.49 -13.77
CA PHE A 58 -0.13 5.25 -14.21
C PHE A 58 0.87 6.12 -13.42
N LYS A 59 0.57 7.40 -13.22
CA LYS A 59 1.41 8.34 -12.46
C LYS A 59 1.50 8.00 -10.98
N SER A 60 0.49 7.33 -10.41
CA SER A 60 0.49 6.91 -9.01
C SER A 60 1.52 5.80 -8.68
N GLU A 61 2.31 5.36 -9.68
CA GLU A 61 3.33 4.31 -9.58
C GLU A 61 2.86 3.09 -8.77
N PRO A 62 1.69 2.49 -9.09
CA PRO A 62 1.18 1.37 -8.33
C PRO A 62 2.07 0.15 -8.56
N THR A 63 2.92 -0.17 -7.58
CA THR A 63 3.77 -1.34 -7.62
C THR A 63 2.95 -2.59 -7.30
N ASN A 64 2.63 -3.36 -8.34
CA ASN A 64 2.00 -4.67 -8.17
C ASN A 64 3.05 -5.67 -7.66
N THR A 65 2.93 -6.09 -6.40
CA THR A 65 3.83 -7.10 -5.82
C THR A 65 3.36 -8.49 -6.22
N LEU A 66 4.14 -9.18 -7.05
CA LEU A 66 3.87 -10.57 -7.42
C LEU A 66 4.52 -11.51 -6.40
N MET A 67 3.70 -12.07 -5.51
CA MET A 67 4.14 -13.11 -4.59
C MET A 67 4.33 -14.42 -5.37
N LYS A 68 5.58 -14.87 -5.48
CA LYS A 68 5.93 -16.17 -6.09
C LYS A 68 6.63 -17.02 -5.05
N GLN A 69 6.07 -18.18 -4.75
CA GLN A 69 6.70 -19.17 -3.90
C GLN A 69 7.72 -19.95 -4.74
N LYS A 70 9.01 -19.81 -4.40
CA LYS A 70 10.08 -20.62 -4.98
C LYS A 70 10.45 -21.72 -3.99
N TYR A 71 10.58 -22.94 -4.49
CA TYR A 71 11.08 -24.09 -3.74
C TYR A 71 12.55 -24.31 -4.14
N GLY A 72 13.45 -24.32 -3.17
CA GLY A 72 14.89 -24.49 -3.36
C GLY A 72 15.61 -24.59 -2.01
N GLU A 73 16.92 -24.80 -2.02
CA GLU A 73 17.72 -24.70 -0.80
C GLU A 73 17.76 -23.23 -0.33
N LEU A 74 17.31 -22.99 0.89
CA LEU A 74 17.38 -21.69 1.56
C LEU A 74 18.58 -21.68 2.50
N GLU A 75 19.27 -20.55 2.56
CA GLU A 75 20.27 -20.32 3.61
C GLU A 75 19.59 -20.38 4.97
N PHE A 76 20.17 -21.15 5.88
CA PHE A 76 19.67 -21.23 7.24
C PHE A 76 19.85 -19.87 7.93
N PRO A 77 18.79 -19.30 8.53
CA PRO A 77 18.86 -17.96 9.08
C PRO A 77 19.80 -17.91 10.29
N LYS A 78 20.33 -16.73 10.57
CA LYS A 78 21.05 -16.49 11.82
C LYS A 78 20.08 -16.60 13.00
N ILE A 79 20.20 -17.68 13.77
CA ILE A 79 19.48 -17.83 15.03
C ILE A 79 20.32 -17.23 16.15
N SER A 80 19.77 -16.24 16.86
CA SER A 80 20.39 -15.69 18.07
C SER A 80 19.51 -16.02 19.27
N PHE A 81 20.06 -16.76 20.23
CA PHE A 81 19.39 -17.02 21.50
C PHE A 81 19.92 -16.04 22.55
N CYS A 82 19.01 -15.39 23.27
CA CYS A 82 19.34 -14.60 24.45
C CYS A 82 18.71 -15.26 25.68
N ASN A 83 19.47 -15.29 26.78
CA ASN A 83 18.90 -15.65 28.07
C ASN A 83 17.82 -14.63 28.44
N LEU A 84 16.69 -15.11 28.95
CA LEU A 84 15.61 -14.25 29.43
C LEU A 84 15.99 -13.52 30.70
N ASN A 85 16.88 -14.07 31.51
CA ASN A 85 17.44 -13.34 32.63
C ASN A 85 18.34 -12.19 32.09
N PRO A 86 17.94 -10.92 32.27
CA PRO A 86 18.67 -9.80 31.68
C PRO A 86 20.01 -9.55 32.37
N MET A 87 20.18 -9.97 33.63
CA MET A 87 21.39 -9.68 34.41
C MET A 87 21.71 -10.77 35.44
N LYS A 88 22.99 -11.14 35.55
CA LYS A 88 23.44 -12.05 36.62
C LYS A 88 23.66 -11.28 37.91
N PHE A 89 22.98 -11.67 38.99
CA PHE A 89 23.10 -11.01 40.29
C PHE A 89 24.54 -10.95 40.82
N SER A 90 25.34 -11.99 40.58
CA SER A 90 26.76 -11.98 40.95
C SER A 90 27.56 -10.85 40.28
N LYS A 91 27.21 -10.48 39.04
CA LYS A 91 27.83 -9.37 38.31
C LYS A 91 27.33 -8.00 38.76
N VAL A 92 26.16 -7.95 39.36
CA VAL A 92 25.63 -6.74 40.01
C VAL A 92 26.44 -6.43 41.27
N LEU A 93 26.67 -7.44 42.11
CA LEU A 93 27.43 -7.28 43.36
C LEU A 93 28.90 -6.92 43.13
N GLU A 94 29.50 -7.40 42.03
CA GLU A 94 30.89 -7.11 41.66
C GLU A 94 31.09 -5.65 41.21
N ASN A 95 30.02 -4.98 40.73
CA ASN A 95 30.10 -3.64 40.17
C ASN A 95 29.31 -2.63 41.01
N GLU A 96 30.01 -1.81 41.80
CA GLU A 96 29.40 -0.81 42.69
C GLU A 96 28.45 0.14 41.97
N ARG A 97 28.75 0.53 40.73
CA ARG A 97 27.88 1.42 39.95
C ARG A 97 26.57 0.72 39.59
N LEU A 98 26.65 -0.53 39.18
CA LEU A 98 25.48 -1.32 38.79
C LEU A 98 24.61 -1.64 40.02
N PHE A 99 25.25 -1.99 41.14
CA PHE A 99 24.58 -2.19 42.41
C PHE A 99 23.82 -0.94 42.86
N LYS A 100 24.45 0.24 42.77
CA LYS A 100 23.80 1.51 43.11
C LYS A 100 22.55 1.77 42.26
N ILE A 101 22.65 1.62 40.94
CA ILE A 101 21.53 1.82 40.03
C ILE A 101 20.39 0.84 40.36
N ILE A 102 20.70 -0.45 40.55
CA ILE A 102 19.69 -1.46 40.83
C ILE A 102 19.04 -1.23 42.19
N ASN A 103 19.81 -0.83 43.20
CA ASN A 103 19.29 -0.48 44.52
C ASN A 103 18.32 0.71 44.46
N GLU A 104 18.71 1.80 43.78
CA GLU A 104 17.83 2.96 43.56
C GLU A 104 16.55 2.57 42.80
N THR A 105 16.68 1.71 41.78
CA THR A 105 15.53 1.26 40.99
C THR A 105 14.59 0.37 41.82
N ALA A 106 15.15 -0.55 42.63
CA ALA A 106 14.39 -1.41 43.54
C ALA A 106 13.59 -0.62 44.58
N GLU A 107 14.18 0.47 45.11
CA GLU A 107 13.51 1.38 46.04
C GLU A 107 12.31 2.09 45.38
N VAL A 108 12.46 2.59 44.15
CA VAL A 108 11.36 3.22 43.39
C VAL A 108 10.21 2.24 43.12
N MET A 109 10.54 0.98 42.84
CA MET A 109 9.53 -0.07 42.62
C MET A 109 8.98 -0.67 43.92
N LYS A 110 9.52 -0.31 45.08
CA LYS A 110 9.16 -0.87 46.40
C LYS A 110 9.31 -2.39 46.45
N VAL A 111 10.41 -2.90 45.91
CA VAL A 111 10.76 -4.34 45.88
C VAL A 111 12.12 -4.55 46.54
N GLU A 112 12.31 -5.66 47.24
CA GLU A 112 13.63 -6.02 47.78
C GLU A 112 14.62 -6.37 46.65
N ILE A 113 15.90 -6.10 46.86
CA ILE A 113 16.95 -6.32 45.84
C ILE A 113 17.05 -7.80 45.41
N LEU A 114 16.83 -8.75 46.33
CA LEU A 114 16.79 -10.18 45.99
C LEU A 114 15.55 -10.53 45.13
N ASP A 115 14.43 -9.85 45.38
CA ASP A 115 13.18 -10.05 44.65
C ASP A 115 13.12 -9.25 43.35
N PHE A 116 14.05 -8.31 43.14
CA PHE A 116 14.12 -7.51 41.92
C PHE A 116 14.33 -8.40 40.67
N GLY A 117 15.15 -9.46 40.78
CA GLY A 117 15.33 -10.44 39.71
C GLY A 117 14.04 -11.19 39.36
N LEU A 118 13.30 -11.64 40.39
CA LEU A 118 12.00 -12.31 40.26
C LEU A 118 10.92 -11.39 39.67
N PHE A 119 10.92 -10.12 40.07
CA PHE A 119 10.03 -9.10 39.51
C PHE A 119 10.25 -8.92 38.01
N ILE A 120 11.52 -8.82 37.59
CA ILE A 120 11.89 -8.70 36.18
C ILE A 120 11.54 -9.96 35.40
N GLU A 121 11.79 -11.16 35.92
CA GLU A 121 11.38 -12.40 35.26
C GLU A 121 9.86 -12.48 35.07
N LYS A 122 9.08 -12.12 36.11
CA LYS A 122 7.61 -12.10 36.03
C LYS A 122 7.10 -11.05 35.04
N TYR A 123 7.76 -9.89 34.95
CA TYR A 123 7.47 -8.87 33.94
C TYR A 123 7.76 -9.37 32.52
N LEU A 124 8.92 -10.00 32.31
CA LEU A 124 9.33 -10.55 31.02
C LEU A 124 8.40 -11.69 30.57
N GLN A 125 7.98 -12.58 31.47
CA GLN A 125 6.96 -13.60 31.17
C GLN A 125 5.65 -12.96 30.70
N ARG A 126 5.20 -11.89 31.37
CA ARG A 126 3.98 -11.17 30.98
C ARG A 126 4.12 -10.52 29.59
N TYR A 127 5.30 -9.98 29.27
CA TYR A 127 5.61 -9.42 27.96
C TYR A 127 5.62 -10.49 26.86
N GLN A 128 6.20 -11.66 27.11
CA GLN A 128 6.18 -12.78 26.17
C GLN A 128 4.76 -13.27 25.88
N GLN A 129 3.91 -13.33 26.90
CA GLN A 129 2.52 -13.75 26.72
C GLN A 129 1.69 -12.72 25.93
N SER A 130 1.93 -11.42 26.17
CA SER A 130 1.27 -10.34 25.42
C SER A 130 1.74 -10.27 23.95
N SER A 131 3.03 -10.48 23.69
CA SER A 131 3.58 -10.53 22.32
C SER A 131 3.16 -11.79 21.55
N ALA A 132 2.92 -12.92 22.24
CA ALA A 132 2.33 -14.11 21.63
C ALA A 132 0.87 -13.86 21.19
N LEU A 133 0.08 -13.13 21.97
CA LEU A 133 -1.30 -12.77 21.62
C LEU A 133 -1.39 -11.77 20.45
N GLY A 134 -0.43 -10.84 20.34
CA GLY A 134 -0.37 -9.86 19.25
C GLY A 134 0.07 -10.41 17.89
N LYS A 135 0.58 -11.65 17.82
CA LYS A 135 0.98 -12.31 16.57
C LYS A 135 -0.15 -13.10 15.88
N TYR A 136 -1.33 -13.16 16.49
CA TYR A 136 -2.53 -13.85 15.95
C TYR A 136 -3.66 -12.88 15.58
N SER A 137 -3.35 -11.58 15.39
CA SER A 137 -4.30 -10.58 14.93
C SER A 137 -3.91 -9.97 13.60
#